data_AF-A0A438NGS1-F1
#
_entry.id   AF-A0A438NGS1-F1
#
_cell.length_a   1.000
_cell.length_b   1.000
_cell.length_c   1.000
_cell.angle_alpha   90.00
_cell.angle_beta   90.00
_cell.angle_gamma   90.00
#
_symmetry.space_group_name_H-M   'P 1'
#
loop_
_entity.id
_entity.type
_entity.pdbx_description
1 polymer ?
#
loop_
_entity_poly.entity_id
_entity_poly.type
_entity_poly.pdbx_seq_one_letter_code
_entity_poly.pdbx_strand_id
1 'polypeptide(L)'
;MPGRIEPLVKQPPVLLLSHGTTMLTGERSHVRDYWRWHGDKALEYGIKGVIIMGAHWNVRGRQIHVATNANVIPEPVALVKKSEWATYKPNADLKTAARCIEMLRDGGIDAVADPAFNWRIDTFPMLTRMFPHGCPPVTVISQNEFFEPHFHVEVGRLLRPLREQGYLFIGSGGGVHNLYRVHWKYNWRYRDTFAQEVPPESGNLEFRQALEDALCKNGGGPDFKRAAVRLMKHPNYRDAHGTDDHYMPTCFVAGLVGEEEDRGQAVVLGAEVWELVNQCETQFSIGEWPANELPKNSSSGSNHDVVKSRGLRVNSTIFGELHESPTVVRSVAEAVSVSESPFDYVLVCTKATAQATRAAVESIEPAITSPSTTIVLIQNGLGVERAFREAFPRTAIISAVAYLPTTQTSQGVFSHSEVELLYLGLYDQKPNTADWNMPLSAFAQQVKAGGGTAVITQDIQEQRWTKILANGAINPICALSRCRDRQLIELSSLAAELIKSVMLEIAKVAAVAGYGHVATMETVEKQFARSVTRPYPGVQPSMMADALALQHMEVQAILGEVIQIAQEKQVEIPRLTTLFVLLQGLDVALQMEKKG
;
A
#
# COMPACT_ATOMS: atom_id res chain seq x y z
N MET A 1 6.95 -49.02 11.43
CA MET A 1 6.61 -47.59 11.55
C MET A 1 7.51 -46.82 10.59
N PRO A 2 6.98 -46.19 9.53
CA PRO A 2 7.72 -45.17 8.80
C PRO A 2 7.50 -43.81 9.47
N GLY A 3 8.61 -43.09 9.67
CA GLY A 3 8.70 -41.86 10.44
C GLY A 3 7.82 -40.72 9.93
N ARG A 4 7.35 -39.90 10.88
CA ARG A 4 6.80 -38.57 10.61
C ARG A 4 7.78 -37.79 9.73
N ILE A 5 7.32 -37.43 8.54
CA ILE A 5 7.96 -36.43 7.69
C ILE A 5 7.85 -35.11 8.47
N GLU A 6 8.98 -34.55 8.90
CA GLU A 6 9.02 -33.18 9.45
C GLU A 6 8.51 -32.21 8.36
N PRO A 7 7.69 -31.21 8.72
CA PRO A 7 7.20 -30.25 7.73
C PRO A 7 8.39 -29.50 7.11
N LEU A 8 8.42 -29.42 5.77
CA LEU A 8 9.35 -28.57 5.00
C LEU A 8 9.40 -27.18 5.65
N VAL A 9 10.55 -26.79 6.17
CA VAL A 9 10.80 -25.43 6.67
C VAL A 9 10.57 -24.49 5.48
N LYS A 10 9.46 -23.75 5.49
CA LYS A 10 9.15 -22.77 4.43
C LYS A 10 10.25 -21.70 4.42
N GLN A 11 10.86 -21.43 3.28
CA GLN A 11 12.07 -20.60 3.17
C GLN A 11 11.78 -19.10 3.23
N PRO A 12 12.55 -18.26 3.96
CA PRO A 12 12.48 -16.82 3.84
C PRO A 12 12.67 -16.35 2.38
N PRO A 13 12.11 -15.19 1.99
CA PRO A 13 12.41 -14.60 0.69
C PRO A 13 13.90 -14.23 0.61
N VAL A 14 14.42 -14.13 -0.60
CA VAL A 14 15.73 -13.54 -0.86
C VAL A 14 15.53 -12.09 -1.24
N LEU A 15 16.29 -11.18 -0.64
CA LEU A 15 16.17 -9.76 -0.88
C LEU A 15 17.33 -9.28 -1.76
N LEU A 16 17.01 -8.45 -2.75
CA LEU A 16 17.98 -7.69 -3.52
C LEU A 16 17.68 -6.21 -3.27
N LEU A 17 18.50 -5.59 -2.42
CA LEU A 17 18.24 -4.26 -1.90
C LEU A 17 19.31 -3.31 -2.42
N SER A 18 18.90 -2.22 -3.03
CA SER A 18 19.83 -1.14 -3.37
C SER A 18 20.06 -0.28 -2.13
N HIS A 19 21.30 -0.15 -1.67
CA HIS A 19 21.58 0.50 -0.38
C HIS A 19 21.67 2.03 -0.46
N GLY A 20 21.81 2.57 -1.67
CA GLY A 20 21.84 3.99 -1.96
C GLY A 20 22.97 4.76 -1.29
N THR A 21 22.81 6.08 -1.26
CA THR A 21 23.71 6.92 -0.47
C THR A 21 23.43 6.76 1.02
N THR A 22 24.37 7.19 1.88
CA THR A 22 24.12 7.21 3.32
C THR A 22 22.89 8.04 3.71
N MET A 23 22.49 9.02 2.89
CA MET A 23 21.33 9.87 3.14
C MET A 23 20.00 9.12 3.03
N LEU A 24 19.92 8.06 2.22
CA LEU A 24 18.76 7.18 2.16
C LEU A 24 18.41 6.59 3.54
N THR A 25 19.42 6.46 4.42
CA THR A 25 19.24 6.05 5.81
C THR A 25 18.62 7.15 6.67
N GLY A 26 18.95 8.42 6.44
CA GLY A 26 18.45 9.56 7.22
C GLY A 26 17.09 10.07 6.77
N GLU A 27 16.84 10.07 5.45
CA GLU A 27 15.62 10.61 4.86
C GLU A 27 14.44 9.64 4.98
N ARG A 28 13.20 10.18 4.97
CA ARG A 28 12.00 9.34 4.93
C ARG A 28 11.74 8.95 3.47
N SER A 29 11.67 7.65 3.19
CA SER A 29 11.35 7.13 1.87
C SER A 29 10.58 5.82 2.02
N HIS A 30 9.80 5.48 0.99
CA HIS A 30 9.14 4.17 0.89
C HIS A 30 10.13 3.01 0.79
N VAL A 31 11.37 3.24 0.33
CA VAL A 31 12.46 2.25 0.41
C VAL A 31 12.78 1.92 1.87
N ARG A 32 12.86 2.92 2.75
CA ARG A 32 13.11 2.69 4.17
C ARG A 32 11.93 1.98 4.85
N ASP A 33 10.71 2.34 4.48
CA ASP A 33 9.51 1.66 4.97
C ASP A 33 9.48 0.20 4.51
N TYR A 34 9.94 -0.08 3.29
CA TYR A 34 10.07 -1.43 2.75
C TYR A 34 11.14 -2.26 3.49
N TRP A 35 12.31 -1.67 3.79
CA TRP A 35 13.31 -2.31 4.65
C TRP A 35 12.73 -2.63 6.03
N ARG A 36 12.05 -1.65 6.66
CA ARG A 36 11.42 -1.82 7.96
C ARG A 36 10.40 -2.96 7.94
N TRP A 37 9.57 -3.02 6.91
CA TRP A 37 8.59 -4.08 6.73
C TRP A 37 9.22 -5.46 6.63
N HIS A 38 10.27 -5.63 5.81
CA HIS A 38 11.01 -6.89 5.74
C HIS A 38 11.70 -7.25 7.05
N GLY A 39 12.23 -6.27 7.77
CA GLY A 39 12.85 -6.50 9.08
C GLY A 39 11.85 -6.99 10.11
N ASP A 40 10.67 -6.36 10.19
CA ASP A 40 9.58 -6.81 11.07
C ASP A 40 9.12 -8.22 10.71
N LYS A 41 9.02 -8.54 9.41
CA LYS A 41 8.69 -9.89 8.94
C LYS A 41 9.76 -10.92 9.26
N ALA A 42 11.04 -10.58 9.14
CA ALA A 42 12.15 -11.45 9.53
C ALA A 42 12.09 -11.81 11.02
N LEU A 43 11.80 -10.82 11.87
CA LEU A 43 11.66 -11.02 13.31
C LEU A 43 10.41 -11.85 13.65
N GLU A 44 9.27 -11.58 13.00
CA GLU A 44 8.02 -12.36 13.13
C GLU A 44 8.24 -13.83 12.72
N TYR A 45 8.98 -14.05 11.63
CA TYR A 45 9.31 -15.37 11.14
C TYR A 45 10.31 -16.11 12.05
N GLY A 46 11.12 -15.38 12.83
CA GLY A 46 12.14 -15.96 13.69
C GLY A 46 13.33 -16.49 12.89
N ILE A 47 13.82 -15.71 11.92
CA ILE A 47 15.01 -16.10 11.13
C ILE A 47 16.20 -16.42 12.04
N LYS A 48 17.03 -17.39 11.64
CA LYS A 48 18.23 -17.75 12.39
C LYS A 48 19.32 -16.68 12.36
N GLY A 49 19.36 -15.94 11.26
CA GLY A 49 20.33 -14.90 11.01
C GLY A 49 20.21 -14.35 9.59
N VAL A 50 20.99 -13.32 9.30
CA VAL A 50 21.07 -12.67 8.00
C VAL A 50 22.43 -12.99 7.36
N ILE A 51 22.43 -13.33 6.08
CA ILE A 51 23.64 -13.51 5.27
C ILE A 51 23.62 -12.46 4.16
N ILE A 52 24.63 -11.60 4.13
CA ILE A 52 24.69 -10.45 3.24
C ILE A 52 25.91 -10.52 2.33
N MET A 53 25.72 -10.28 1.04
CA MET A 53 26.79 -9.88 0.13
C MET A 53 26.58 -8.43 -0.29
N GLY A 54 27.49 -7.55 0.12
CA GLY A 54 27.46 -6.12 -0.19
C GLY A 54 28.44 -5.72 -1.31
N ALA A 55 28.22 -4.57 -1.93
CA ALA A 55 29.02 -4.04 -3.03
C ALA A 55 30.43 -3.52 -2.64
N HIS A 56 30.64 -3.14 -1.37
CA HIS A 56 31.82 -2.36 -0.95
C HIS A 56 32.94 -3.22 -0.34
N TRP A 57 32.88 -4.54 -0.49
CA TRP A 57 33.94 -5.44 -0.04
C TRP A 57 34.43 -6.36 -1.14
N ASN A 58 35.39 -5.87 -1.93
CA ASN A 58 35.99 -6.60 -3.04
C ASN A 58 37.34 -7.19 -2.61
N VAL A 59 37.49 -8.50 -2.80
CA VAL A 59 38.71 -9.24 -2.45
C VAL A 59 39.50 -9.58 -3.70
N ARG A 60 40.83 -9.49 -3.57
CA ARG A 60 41.77 -9.78 -4.65
C ARG A 60 41.95 -11.25 -4.94
N GLY A 61 42.31 -11.58 -6.19
CA GLY A 61 42.42 -12.97 -6.64
C GLY A 61 41.05 -13.65 -6.71
N ARG A 62 40.97 -14.95 -7.07
CA ARG A 62 39.69 -15.70 -7.16
C ARG A 62 39.20 -16.21 -5.79
N GLN A 63 39.18 -15.32 -4.79
CA GLN A 63 38.81 -15.63 -3.41
C GLN A 63 37.48 -15.00 -3.01
N ILE A 64 36.87 -15.57 -1.96
CA ILE A 64 35.76 -14.98 -1.21
C ILE A 64 36.17 -14.89 0.25
N HIS A 65 36.07 -13.72 0.87
CA HIS A 65 36.27 -13.60 2.31
C HIS A 65 34.92 -13.59 3.03
N VAL A 66 34.92 -14.10 4.28
CA VAL A 66 33.75 -14.06 5.16
C VAL A 66 34.16 -13.38 6.46
N ALA A 67 33.37 -12.40 6.89
CA ALA A 67 33.68 -11.58 8.05
C ALA A 67 33.58 -12.39 9.34
N THR A 68 34.66 -12.38 10.14
CA THR A 68 34.78 -13.09 11.42
C THR A 68 35.23 -12.19 12.57
N ASN A 69 35.10 -10.87 12.39
CA ASN A 69 35.39 -9.88 13.43
C ASN A 69 34.27 -9.90 14.51
N ALA A 70 34.60 -10.27 15.73
CA ALA A 70 33.67 -10.28 16.87
C ALA A 70 33.29 -8.87 17.35
N ASN A 71 34.18 -7.89 17.14
CA ASN A 71 34.06 -6.52 17.62
C ASN A 71 33.92 -5.57 16.43
N VAL A 72 32.87 -5.76 15.66
CA VAL A 72 32.60 -4.97 14.46
C VAL A 72 32.44 -3.50 14.82
N ILE A 73 33.19 -2.65 14.13
CA ILE A 73 33.07 -1.20 14.17
C ILE A 73 32.40 -0.77 12.86
N PRO A 74 31.19 -0.19 12.87
CA PRO A 74 30.56 0.25 11.65
C PRO A 74 31.26 1.51 11.10
N GLU A 75 31.36 1.61 9.77
CA GLU A 75 31.81 2.84 9.13
C GLU A 75 30.85 4.01 9.44
N PRO A 76 31.36 5.25 9.58
CA PRO A 76 30.50 6.41 9.83
C PRO A 76 29.45 6.61 8.73
N VAL A 77 28.18 6.74 9.12
CA VAL A 77 27.09 7.07 8.19
C VAL A 77 27.14 8.57 7.89
N ALA A 78 27.84 8.94 6.81
CA ALA A 78 28.02 10.33 6.40
C ALA A 78 26.68 11.05 6.22
N LEU A 79 26.65 12.34 6.56
CA LEU A 79 25.50 13.24 6.40
C LEU A 79 24.23 12.88 7.21
N VAL A 80 24.21 11.75 7.93
CA VAL A 80 23.17 11.38 8.90
C VAL A 80 23.60 11.75 10.31
N LYS A 81 22.65 12.23 11.15
CA LYS A 81 22.96 12.61 12.54
C LYS A 81 23.49 11.40 13.31
N LYS A 82 24.66 11.55 13.93
CA LYS A 82 25.33 10.49 14.71
C LYS A 82 24.42 9.87 15.79
N SER A 83 23.52 10.67 16.39
CA SER A 83 22.55 10.19 17.38
C SER A 83 21.56 9.14 16.85
N GLU A 84 21.39 9.04 15.53
CA GLU A 84 20.45 8.11 14.92
C GLU A 84 21.01 6.69 14.74
N TRP A 85 22.33 6.52 14.82
CA TRP A 85 22.97 5.22 14.54
C TRP A 85 24.10 4.85 15.51
N ALA A 86 24.70 5.80 16.24
CA ALA A 86 25.89 5.52 17.06
C ALA A 86 25.65 4.61 18.26
N THR A 87 24.40 4.48 18.70
CA THR A 87 24.02 3.55 19.79
C THR A 87 23.71 2.15 19.27
N TYR A 88 23.62 1.96 17.96
CA TYR A 88 23.31 0.68 17.34
C TYR A 88 24.52 -0.25 17.44
N LYS A 89 24.32 -1.47 17.94
CA LYS A 89 25.37 -2.47 18.10
C LYS A 89 25.28 -3.53 17.00
N PRO A 90 26.32 -3.68 16.16
CA PRO A 90 26.42 -4.81 15.25
C PRO A 90 26.34 -6.15 15.99
N ASN A 91 25.73 -7.15 15.35
CA ASN A 91 25.57 -8.50 15.87
C ASN A 91 26.19 -9.50 14.88
N ALA A 92 27.51 -9.68 14.92
CA ALA A 92 28.22 -10.55 13.99
C ALA A 92 28.02 -12.05 14.31
N ASP A 93 27.73 -12.86 13.29
CA ASP A 93 27.51 -14.30 13.42
C ASP A 93 28.76 -15.11 13.03
N LEU A 94 29.68 -15.28 13.97
CA LEU A 94 30.93 -16.01 13.74
C LEU A 94 30.71 -17.50 13.44
N LYS A 95 29.64 -18.09 13.98
CA LYS A 95 29.34 -19.50 13.80
C LYS A 95 28.86 -19.76 12.37
N THR A 96 27.94 -18.95 11.88
CA THR A 96 27.48 -19.04 10.50
C THR A 96 28.58 -18.62 9.53
N ALA A 97 29.44 -17.64 9.89
CA ALA A 97 30.60 -17.28 9.09
C ALA A 97 31.54 -18.47 8.83
N ALA A 98 31.93 -19.21 9.89
CA ALA A 98 32.75 -20.42 9.76
C ALA A 98 32.09 -21.46 8.84
N ARG A 99 30.77 -21.65 9.01
CA ARG A 99 30.00 -22.58 8.17
C ARG A 99 29.95 -22.16 6.70
N CYS A 100 29.77 -20.88 6.40
CA CYS A 100 29.80 -20.37 5.02
C CYS A 100 31.16 -20.64 4.37
N ILE A 101 32.26 -20.45 5.12
CA ILE A 101 33.62 -20.74 4.64
C ILE A 101 33.77 -22.22 4.29
N GLU A 102 33.33 -23.12 5.16
CA GLU A 102 33.37 -24.57 4.92
C GLU A 102 32.57 -24.94 3.68
N MET A 103 31.31 -24.48 3.57
CA MET A 103 30.46 -24.77 2.41
C MET A 103 31.03 -24.27 1.09
N LEU A 104 31.66 -23.09 1.09
CA LEU A 104 32.31 -22.54 -0.10
C LEU A 104 33.56 -23.36 -0.49
N ARG A 105 34.39 -23.75 0.49
CA ARG A 105 35.58 -24.58 0.25
C ARG A 105 35.23 -25.96 -0.28
N ASP A 106 34.21 -26.60 0.29
CA ASP A 106 33.70 -27.88 -0.18
C ASP A 106 33.17 -27.80 -1.61
N GLY A 107 32.63 -26.63 -1.99
CA GLY A 107 32.24 -26.29 -3.37
C GLY A 107 33.38 -25.88 -4.30
N GLY A 108 34.64 -25.91 -3.83
CA GLY A 108 35.82 -25.57 -4.63
C GLY A 108 36.13 -24.07 -4.72
N ILE A 109 35.47 -23.23 -3.92
CA ILE A 109 35.78 -21.80 -3.81
C ILE A 109 36.83 -21.57 -2.72
N ASP A 110 37.88 -20.81 -3.04
CA ASP A 110 38.86 -20.40 -2.04
C ASP A 110 38.26 -19.35 -1.10
N ALA A 111 37.65 -19.83 -0.02
CA ALA A 111 37.05 -18.99 1.01
C ALA A 111 37.98 -18.77 2.20
N VAL A 112 38.09 -17.53 2.68
CA VAL A 112 39.01 -17.12 3.77
C VAL A 112 38.27 -16.38 4.87
N ALA A 113 38.60 -16.67 6.13
CA ALA A 113 38.09 -15.90 7.26
C ALA A 113 38.79 -14.53 7.34
N ASP A 114 38.02 -13.45 7.47
CA ASP A 114 38.57 -12.11 7.68
C ASP A 114 38.20 -11.60 9.10
N PRO A 115 39.14 -11.64 10.06
CA PRO A 115 38.87 -11.20 11.43
C PRO A 115 38.96 -9.67 11.60
N ALA A 116 39.30 -8.92 10.55
CA ALA A 116 39.51 -7.48 10.59
C ALA A 116 38.42 -6.68 9.86
N PHE A 117 37.58 -7.34 9.05
CA PHE A 117 36.51 -6.66 8.32
C PHE A 117 35.50 -5.99 9.25
N ASN A 118 35.05 -4.81 8.83
CA ASN A 118 34.12 -3.94 9.53
C ASN A 118 32.93 -3.63 8.62
N TRP A 119 31.72 -3.50 9.18
CA TRP A 119 30.52 -3.29 8.36
C TRP A 119 30.54 -1.92 7.69
N ARG A 120 30.27 -1.93 6.38
CA ARG A 120 30.34 -0.76 5.50
C ARG A 120 28.94 -0.19 5.21
N ILE A 121 28.92 0.84 4.36
CA ILE A 121 27.71 1.55 3.89
C ILE A 121 26.64 0.63 3.29
N ASP A 122 27.01 -0.47 2.65
CA ASP A 122 26.11 -1.45 2.05
C ASP A 122 25.46 -2.41 3.06
N THR A 123 25.88 -2.36 4.32
CA THR A 123 25.49 -3.33 5.34
C THR A 123 24.85 -2.63 6.52
N PHE A 124 25.61 -1.77 7.21
CA PHE A 124 25.22 -1.24 8.50
C PHE A 124 24.03 -0.27 8.43
N PRO A 125 24.01 0.76 7.56
CA PRO A 125 22.93 1.74 7.53
C PRO A 125 21.56 1.11 7.24
N MET A 126 21.48 0.24 6.22
CA MET A 126 20.28 -0.53 5.89
C MET A 126 19.80 -1.38 7.08
N LEU A 127 20.70 -2.13 7.73
CA LEU A 127 20.34 -2.96 8.89
C LEU A 127 19.81 -2.14 10.07
N THR A 128 20.34 -0.94 10.31
CA THR A 128 19.82 -0.07 11.38
C THR A 128 18.36 0.36 11.15
N ARG A 129 17.92 0.46 9.89
CA ARG A 129 16.55 0.83 9.54
C ARG A 129 15.63 -0.36 9.36
N MET A 130 16.17 -1.47 8.88
CA MET A 130 15.48 -2.75 8.82
C MET A 130 15.15 -3.25 10.23
N PHE A 131 16.12 -3.21 11.15
CA PHE A 131 16.01 -3.72 12.52
C PHE A 131 16.36 -2.65 13.58
N PRO A 132 15.58 -1.57 13.75
CA PRO A 132 15.87 -0.44 14.64
C PRO A 132 16.08 -0.79 16.12
N HIS A 133 15.59 -1.95 16.57
CA HIS A 133 15.72 -2.40 17.96
C HIS A 133 16.82 -3.46 18.17
N GLY A 134 17.63 -3.72 17.14
CA GLY A 134 18.70 -4.71 17.15
C GLY A 134 18.50 -5.76 16.07
N CYS A 135 19.59 -6.09 15.36
CA CYS A 135 19.56 -7.06 14.27
C CYS A 135 19.76 -8.50 14.78
N PRO A 136 19.16 -9.49 14.09
CA PRO A 136 19.57 -10.89 14.21
C PRO A 136 21.07 -11.09 13.94
N PRO A 137 21.66 -12.25 14.25
CA PRO A 137 23.05 -12.53 13.91
C PRO A 137 23.31 -12.35 12.41
N VAL A 138 24.35 -11.61 12.03
CA VAL A 138 24.67 -11.25 10.64
C VAL A 138 26.03 -11.79 10.21
N THR A 139 26.06 -12.50 9.08
CA THR A 139 27.28 -12.89 8.36
C THR A 139 27.41 -12.02 7.11
N VAL A 140 28.58 -11.40 6.91
CA VAL A 140 28.90 -10.62 5.71
C VAL A 140 29.91 -11.38 4.86
N ILE A 141 29.65 -11.44 3.56
CA ILE A 141 30.45 -12.16 2.56
C ILE A 141 30.95 -11.14 1.53
N SER A 142 32.23 -11.24 1.20
CA SER A 142 32.86 -10.37 0.20
C SER A 142 32.41 -10.73 -1.22
N GLN A 143 32.69 -9.83 -2.13
CA GLN A 143 32.73 -10.10 -3.55
C GLN A 143 34.15 -10.43 -4.01
N ASN A 144 34.24 -10.77 -5.29
CA ASN A 144 35.48 -10.99 -6.00
C ASN A 144 35.82 -9.84 -6.94
N GLU A 145 37.07 -9.36 -6.94
CA GLU A 145 37.50 -8.21 -7.75
C GLU A 145 37.39 -8.40 -9.27
N PHE A 146 37.29 -9.64 -9.76
CA PHE A 146 37.13 -9.89 -11.20
C PHE A 146 35.69 -9.72 -11.68
N PHE A 147 34.73 -9.60 -10.75
CA PHE A 147 33.31 -9.37 -11.04
C PHE A 147 32.74 -10.34 -12.09
N GLU A 148 33.22 -11.59 -12.08
CA GLU A 148 32.77 -12.61 -13.02
C GLU A 148 31.38 -13.10 -12.57
N PRO A 149 30.33 -12.94 -13.40
CA PRO A 149 28.96 -13.16 -12.96
C PRO A 149 28.68 -14.60 -12.56
N HIS A 150 29.24 -15.59 -13.29
CA HIS A 150 29.01 -16.99 -13.00
C HIS A 150 29.72 -17.42 -11.71
N PHE A 151 30.87 -16.83 -11.38
CA PHE A 151 31.51 -17.02 -10.08
C PHE A 151 30.60 -16.58 -8.92
N HIS A 152 29.99 -15.39 -9.01
CA HIS A 152 29.10 -14.90 -7.96
C HIS A 152 27.78 -15.68 -7.89
N VAL A 153 27.25 -16.13 -9.05
CA VAL A 153 26.15 -17.10 -9.11
C VAL A 153 26.53 -18.40 -8.38
N GLU A 154 27.74 -18.90 -8.59
CA GLU A 154 28.19 -20.13 -7.93
C GLU A 154 28.32 -19.97 -6.41
N VAL A 155 28.84 -18.82 -5.94
CA VAL A 155 28.86 -18.48 -4.51
C VAL A 155 27.44 -18.51 -3.91
N GLY A 156 26.47 -17.89 -4.58
CA GLY A 156 25.07 -17.92 -4.16
C GLY A 156 24.49 -19.33 -4.14
N ARG A 157 24.76 -20.11 -5.20
CA ARG A 157 24.29 -21.49 -5.33
C ARG A 157 24.83 -22.40 -4.23
N LEU A 158 26.11 -22.27 -3.87
CA LEU A 158 26.73 -23.07 -2.82
C LEU A 158 26.18 -22.76 -1.43
N LEU A 159 25.81 -21.50 -1.16
CA LEU A 159 25.24 -21.08 0.13
C LEU A 159 23.73 -21.22 0.23
N ARG A 160 23.05 -21.38 -0.91
CA ARG A 160 21.61 -21.61 -1.03
C ARG A 160 21.02 -22.58 0.01
N PRO A 161 21.65 -23.73 0.37
CA PRO A 161 21.06 -24.65 1.36
C PRO A 161 20.81 -24.02 2.74
N LEU A 162 21.40 -22.87 3.06
CA LEU A 162 21.09 -22.13 4.30
C LEU A 162 19.72 -21.42 4.23
N ARG A 163 19.18 -21.14 3.04
CA ARG A 163 17.81 -20.59 2.87
C ARG A 163 16.77 -21.52 3.48
N GLU A 164 16.88 -22.82 3.18
CA GLU A 164 16.06 -23.91 3.72
C GLU A 164 16.16 -24.05 5.24
N GLN A 165 17.20 -23.47 5.82
CA GLN A 165 17.44 -23.55 7.26
C GLN A 165 16.95 -22.32 8.01
N GLY A 166 16.26 -21.39 7.33
CA GLY A 166 15.66 -20.20 7.93
C GLY A 166 16.60 -19.00 8.01
N TYR A 167 17.64 -18.93 7.17
CA TYR A 167 18.46 -17.73 7.02
C TYR A 167 17.88 -16.79 5.97
N LEU A 168 17.87 -15.49 6.29
CA LEU A 168 17.54 -14.43 5.34
C LEU A 168 18.77 -14.06 4.53
N PHE A 169 18.68 -14.13 3.20
CA PHE A 169 19.74 -13.64 2.33
C PHE A 169 19.43 -12.25 1.79
N ILE A 170 20.46 -11.40 1.77
CA ILE A 170 20.39 -10.06 1.19
C ILE A 170 21.57 -9.86 0.23
N GLY A 171 21.27 -9.60 -1.04
CA GLY A 171 22.20 -8.95 -1.96
C GLY A 171 22.06 -7.44 -1.80
N SER A 172 23.10 -6.75 -1.34
CA SER A 172 23.08 -5.30 -1.16
C SER A 172 23.93 -4.60 -2.24
N GLY A 173 23.25 -4.03 -3.23
CA GLY A 173 23.87 -3.51 -4.47
C GLY A 173 23.25 -2.20 -4.94
N GLY A 174 23.01 -2.09 -6.26
CA GLY A 174 22.32 -0.95 -6.87
C GLY A 174 21.55 -1.35 -8.14
N GLY A 175 20.37 -0.77 -8.35
CA GLY A 175 19.59 -0.94 -9.58
C GLY A 175 20.24 -0.24 -10.76
N VAL A 176 20.49 1.06 -10.59
CA VAL A 176 21.33 1.89 -11.47
C VAL A 176 22.35 2.58 -10.56
N HIS A 177 23.63 2.34 -10.77
CA HIS A 177 24.70 2.87 -9.95
C HIS A 177 25.93 3.28 -10.78
N ASN A 178 25.93 4.53 -11.24
CA ASN A 178 27.08 5.13 -11.91
C ASN A 178 27.37 6.53 -11.36
N LEU A 179 28.21 6.60 -10.33
CA LEU A 179 28.57 7.85 -9.66
C LEU A 179 29.31 8.86 -10.58
N TYR A 180 29.80 8.44 -11.75
CA TYR A 180 30.35 9.36 -12.75
C TYR A 180 29.27 10.18 -13.48
N ARG A 181 27.99 9.78 -13.36
CA ARG A 181 26.84 10.38 -14.06
C ARG A 181 25.82 11.03 -13.12
N VAL A 182 26.02 11.01 -11.81
CA VAL A 182 25.07 11.56 -10.83
C VAL A 182 25.24 13.07 -10.60
N HIS A 183 24.18 13.72 -10.11
CA HIS A 183 24.13 15.16 -9.88
C HIS A 183 24.36 15.52 -8.40
N TRP A 184 25.62 15.73 -8.04
CA TRP A 184 26.02 16.04 -6.65
C TRP A 184 25.59 17.42 -6.13
N LYS A 185 25.12 18.33 -7.01
CA LYS A 185 24.86 19.73 -6.65
C LYS A 185 23.89 19.90 -5.47
N TYR A 186 22.84 19.08 -5.39
CA TYR A 186 21.85 19.20 -4.32
C TYR A 186 22.32 18.62 -3.00
N ASN A 187 22.99 17.48 -3.07
CA ASN A 187 23.59 16.90 -1.88
C ASN A 187 24.59 17.88 -1.23
N TRP A 188 25.48 18.49 -2.03
CA TRP A 188 26.43 19.47 -1.52
C TRP A 188 25.76 20.74 -0.96
N ARG A 189 24.81 21.31 -1.71
CA ARG A 189 24.26 22.64 -1.39
C ARG A 189 23.10 22.61 -0.39
N TYR A 190 22.28 21.57 -0.44
CA TYR A 190 21.01 21.48 0.30
C TYR A 190 20.90 20.24 1.17
N ARG A 191 21.85 19.29 1.08
CA ARG A 191 21.76 17.96 1.73
C ARG A 191 20.45 17.26 1.38
N ASP A 192 20.10 17.32 0.10
CA ASP A 192 18.91 16.69 -0.47
C ASP A 192 19.38 15.77 -1.59
N THR A 193 19.20 14.47 -1.40
CA THR A 193 19.56 13.44 -2.39
C THR A 193 18.42 13.09 -3.33
N PHE A 194 17.18 13.50 -3.02
CA PHE A 194 15.99 13.22 -3.83
C PHE A 194 15.59 14.37 -4.76
N ALA A 195 16.17 15.56 -4.60
CA ALA A 195 15.96 16.69 -5.49
C ALA A 195 16.31 16.34 -6.95
N GLN A 196 15.33 16.50 -7.84
CA GLN A 196 15.42 16.21 -9.27
C GLN A 196 14.87 17.39 -10.08
N GLU A 197 15.72 18.34 -10.49
CA GLU A 197 15.33 19.39 -11.45
C GLU A 197 15.16 18.85 -12.88
N VAL A 198 15.76 17.70 -13.17
CA VAL A 198 15.70 17.03 -14.47
C VAL A 198 15.42 15.55 -14.23
N PRO A 199 14.72 14.87 -15.16
CA PRO A 199 14.53 13.43 -15.07
C PRO A 199 15.87 12.69 -15.17
N PRO A 200 15.94 11.44 -14.67
CA PRO A 200 17.05 10.56 -14.95
C PRO A 200 17.29 10.43 -16.46
N GLU A 201 18.53 10.15 -16.85
CA GLU A 201 18.88 9.97 -18.25
C GLU A 201 18.11 8.80 -18.87
N SER A 202 17.72 8.94 -20.14
CA SER A 202 16.92 7.93 -20.85
C SER A 202 17.58 6.54 -20.87
N GLY A 203 18.91 6.47 -21.00
CA GLY A 203 19.66 5.21 -20.94
C GLY A 203 19.54 4.50 -19.58
N ASN A 204 19.51 5.27 -18.49
CA ASN A 204 19.36 4.76 -17.13
C ASN A 204 17.91 4.33 -16.85
N LEU A 205 16.93 5.09 -17.32
CA LEU A 205 15.51 4.71 -17.26
C LEU A 205 15.26 3.39 -18.02
N GLU A 206 15.84 3.27 -19.21
CA GLU A 206 15.74 2.06 -20.03
C GLU A 206 16.42 0.87 -19.34
N PHE A 207 17.61 1.06 -18.76
CA PHE A 207 18.28 0.00 -18.03
C PHE A 207 17.51 -0.42 -16.77
N ARG A 208 16.96 0.54 -16.00
CA ARG A 208 16.02 0.21 -14.91
C ARG A 208 14.92 -0.66 -15.48
N GLN A 209 14.18 -0.21 -16.49
CA GLN A 209 13.01 -0.94 -16.97
C GLN A 209 13.39 -2.36 -17.42
N ALA A 210 14.53 -2.51 -18.10
CA ALA A 210 15.07 -3.80 -18.47
C ALA A 210 15.42 -4.66 -17.25
N LEU A 211 15.97 -4.08 -16.17
CA LEU A 211 16.22 -4.76 -14.90
C LEU A 211 14.92 -5.27 -14.27
N GLU A 212 13.91 -4.42 -14.11
CA GLU A 212 12.62 -4.82 -13.57
C GLU A 212 11.98 -5.93 -14.42
N ASP A 213 11.91 -5.75 -15.74
CA ASP A 213 11.34 -6.73 -16.65
C ASP A 213 12.07 -8.08 -16.59
N ALA A 214 13.41 -8.04 -16.61
CA ALA A 214 14.24 -9.23 -16.57
C ALA A 214 14.08 -10.01 -15.25
N LEU A 215 13.88 -9.34 -14.12
CA LEU A 215 13.72 -9.99 -12.83
C LEU A 215 12.26 -10.38 -12.56
N CYS A 216 11.32 -9.43 -12.68
CA CYS A 216 9.91 -9.61 -12.35
C CYS A 216 9.16 -10.51 -13.34
N LYS A 217 9.37 -10.36 -14.65
CA LYS A 217 8.61 -11.14 -15.65
C LYS A 217 9.08 -12.59 -15.79
N ASN A 218 10.34 -12.87 -15.47
CA ASN A 218 10.86 -14.23 -15.49
C ASN A 218 10.49 -15.03 -14.23
N GLY A 219 10.23 -14.35 -13.09
CA GLY A 219 10.08 -15.00 -11.79
C GLY A 219 11.35 -15.73 -11.37
N GLY A 220 11.34 -16.44 -10.24
CA GLY A 220 12.47 -17.28 -9.80
C GLY A 220 12.74 -18.45 -10.76
N GLY A 221 13.96 -19.00 -10.69
CA GLY A 221 14.38 -20.17 -11.45
C GLY A 221 15.44 -19.89 -12.52
N PRO A 222 15.72 -20.84 -13.42
CA PRO A 222 16.83 -20.70 -14.38
C PRO A 222 16.68 -19.52 -15.35
N ASP A 223 15.44 -19.09 -15.62
CA ASP A 223 15.15 -17.90 -16.42
C ASP A 223 15.59 -16.61 -15.69
N PHE A 224 15.32 -16.49 -14.38
CA PHE A 224 15.86 -15.42 -13.52
C PHE A 224 17.38 -15.32 -13.67
N LYS A 225 18.06 -16.47 -13.47
CA LYS A 225 19.52 -16.56 -13.47
C LYS A 225 20.09 -16.12 -14.82
N ARG A 226 19.52 -16.62 -15.91
CA ARG A 226 19.93 -16.22 -17.27
C ARG A 226 19.68 -14.74 -17.51
N ALA A 227 18.53 -14.21 -17.11
CA ALA A 227 18.18 -12.82 -17.30
C ALA A 227 19.12 -11.88 -16.52
N ALA A 228 19.34 -12.16 -15.23
CA ALA A 228 20.24 -11.41 -14.35
C ALA A 228 21.68 -11.34 -14.91
N VAL A 229 22.24 -12.47 -15.35
CA VAL A 229 23.59 -12.47 -15.95
C VAL A 229 23.60 -11.76 -17.31
N ARG A 230 22.56 -11.96 -18.13
CA ARG A 230 22.49 -11.37 -19.48
C ARG A 230 22.33 -9.85 -19.46
N LEU A 231 21.76 -9.27 -18.42
CA LEU A 231 21.65 -7.82 -18.26
C LEU A 231 23.01 -7.10 -18.28
N MET A 232 24.10 -7.77 -17.90
CA MET A 232 25.47 -7.23 -18.04
C MET A 232 25.89 -7.00 -19.50
N LYS A 233 25.13 -7.53 -20.47
CA LYS A 233 25.29 -7.30 -21.91
C LYS A 233 24.29 -6.29 -22.48
N HIS A 234 23.43 -5.71 -21.64
CA HIS A 234 22.50 -4.67 -22.07
C HIS A 234 23.29 -3.46 -22.62
N PRO A 235 22.87 -2.82 -23.74
CA PRO A 235 23.61 -1.71 -24.35
C PRO A 235 23.90 -0.58 -23.37
N ASN A 236 22.96 -0.27 -22.48
CA ASN A 236 23.09 0.78 -21.48
C ASN A 236 23.73 0.31 -20.17
N TYR A 237 24.22 -0.94 -20.07
CA TYR A 237 24.74 -1.46 -18.80
C TYR A 237 25.89 -0.62 -18.26
N ARG A 238 26.85 -0.19 -19.11
CA ARG A 238 28.00 0.61 -18.63
C ARG A 238 27.63 2.04 -18.26
N ASP A 239 26.57 2.58 -18.85
CA ASP A 239 26.02 3.87 -18.43
C ASP A 239 25.31 3.74 -17.08
N ALA A 240 24.58 2.64 -16.87
CA ALA A 240 23.91 2.38 -15.60
C ALA A 240 24.87 1.93 -14.49
N HIS A 241 25.94 1.22 -14.82
CA HIS A 241 26.93 0.65 -13.89
C HIS A 241 28.34 0.93 -14.42
N GLY A 242 28.97 1.97 -13.89
CA GLY A 242 30.34 2.36 -14.29
C GLY A 242 31.39 1.31 -13.93
N THR A 243 31.13 0.56 -12.87
CA THR A 243 31.87 -0.60 -12.38
C THR A 243 30.88 -1.70 -11.97
N ASP A 244 31.32 -2.95 -11.93
CA ASP A 244 30.45 -4.12 -11.78
C ASP A 244 30.09 -4.48 -10.33
N ASP A 245 30.74 -3.85 -9.35
CA ASP A 245 30.64 -4.15 -7.91
C ASP A 245 29.22 -4.00 -7.36
N HIS A 246 28.48 -2.97 -7.76
CA HIS A 246 27.09 -2.77 -7.32
C HIS A 246 26.09 -3.73 -7.99
N TYR A 247 26.51 -4.42 -9.04
CA TYR A 247 25.68 -5.40 -9.75
C TYR A 247 25.94 -6.84 -9.33
N MET A 248 27.14 -7.16 -8.82
CA MET A 248 27.46 -8.52 -8.35
C MET A 248 26.51 -9.10 -7.29
N PRO A 249 25.89 -8.32 -6.38
CA PRO A 249 24.88 -8.85 -5.46
C PRO A 249 23.66 -9.41 -6.20
N THR A 250 23.32 -8.87 -7.37
CA THR A 250 22.28 -9.42 -8.26
C THR A 250 22.67 -10.80 -8.79
N CYS A 251 23.94 -10.98 -9.20
CA CYS A 251 24.45 -12.28 -9.63
C CYS A 251 24.51 -13.30 -8.49
N PHE A 252 24.89 -12.88 -7.28
CA PHE A 252 24.81 -13.71 -6.08
C PHE A 252 23.38 -14.15 -5.77
N VAL A 253 22.42 -13.22 -5.81
CA VAL A 253 20.98 -13.53 -5.67
C VAL A 253 20.52 -14.49 -6.77
N ALA A 254 20.96 -14.34 -8.01
CA ALA A 254 20.67 -15.27 -9.09
C ALA A 254 21.19 -16.70 -8.83
N GLY A 255 22.27 -16.86 -8.07
CA GLY A 255 22.70 -18.17 -7.55
C GLY A 255 21.78 -18.71 -6.47
N LEU A 256 21.30 -17.82 -5.60
CA LEU A 256 20.41 -18.18 -4.50
C LEU A 256 19.03 -18.62 -4.97
N VAL A 257 18.48 -18.06 -6.06
CA VAL A 257 17.08 -18.26 -6.52
C VAL A 257 16.96 -18.72 -7.99
N GLY A 258 18.03 -19.29 -8.54
CA GLY A 258 18.12 -19.59 -9.96
C GLY A 258 18.09 -21.07 -10.33
N GLU A 259 17.73 -21.95 -9.41
CA GLU A 259 17.64 -23.40 -9.66
C GLU A 259 16.22 -23.79 -10.09
N GLU A 260 16.06 -24.99 -10.65
CA GLU A 260 14.77 -25.44 -11.21
C GLU A 260 13.65 -25.43 -10.16
N GLU A 261 13.98 -25.64 -8.89
CA GLU A 261 13.05 -25.64 -7.76
C GLU A 261 12.51 -24.25 -7.41
N ASP A 262 13.12 -23.15 -7.89
CA ASP A 262 12.61 -21.79 -7.67
C ASP A 262 11.60 -21.35 -8.72
N ARG A 263 11.33 -22.18 -9.74
CA ARG A 263 10.35 -21.82 -10.78
C ARG A 263 9.00 -21.46 -10.17
N GLY A 264 8.50 -20.30 -10.56
CA GLY A 264 7.21 -19.79 -10.07
C GLY A 264 7.30 -19.00 -8.76
N GLN A 265 8.48 -18.84 -8.15
CA GLN A 265 8.64 -17.84 -7.09
C GLN A 265 8.40 -16.45 -7.67
N ALA A 266 7.47 -15.70 -7.08
CA ALA A 266 7.21 -14.33 -7.48
C ALA A 266 8.43 -13.44 -7.20
N VAL A 267 8.72 -12.53 -8.12
CA VAL A 267 9.75 -11.49 -7.96
C VAL A 267 9.03 -10.15 -8.00
N VAL A 268 9.11 -9.41 -6.90
CA VAL A 268 8.36 -8.16 -6.73
C VAL A 268 9.34 -7.01 -6.57
N LEU A 269 9.20 -5.97 -7.42
CA LEU A 269 9.75 -4.66 -7.15
C LEU A 269 8.87 -3.97 -6.10
N GLY A 270 9.32 -3.99 -4.84
CA GLY A 270 8.50 -3.53 -3.72
C GLY A 270 8.65 -2.04 -3.39
N ALA A 271 9.78 -1.45 -3.73
CA ALA A 271 10.03 -0.02 -3.57
C ALA A 271 11.14 0.45 -4.53
N GLU A 272 11.15 1.74 -4.88
CA GLU A 272 12.18 2.35 -5.71
C GLU A 272 12.25 3.86 -5.50
N VAL A 273 13.42 4.41 -5.22
CA VAL A 273 13.64 5.86 -5.28
C VAL A 273 14.82 6.19 -6.17
N TRP A 274 14.86 7.39 -6.74
CA TRP A 274 15.99 7.88 -7.50
C TRP A 274 16.75 8.93 -6.69
N GLU A 275 18.02 8.64 -6.40
CA GLU A 275 18.95 9.55 -5.74
C GLU A 275 19.86 10.24 -6.77
N LEU A 276 20.24 11.50 -6.49
CA LEU A 276 21.21 12.26 -7.27
C LEU A 276 20.91 12.25 -8.79
N VAL A 277 19.62 12.26 -9.14
CA VAL A 277 19.07 12.16 -10.51
C VAL A 277 19.30 10.81 -11.21
N ASN A 278 20.52 10.26 -11.21
CA ASN A 278 20.89 9.10 -12.04
C ASN A 278 21.22 7.83 -11.25
N GLN A 279 20.95 7.80 -9.95
CA GLN A 279 21.11 6.61 -9.12
C GLN A 279 19.74 6.05 -8.78
N CYS A 280 19.48 4.78 -9.11
CA CYS A 280 18.18 4.16 -8.89
C CYS A 280 18.25 3.07 -7.81
N GLU A 281 17.46 3.26 -6.76
CA GLU A 281 17.45 2.43 -5.58
C GLU A 281 16.28 1.44 -5.59
N THR A 282 16.29 0.52 -6.55
CA THR A 282 15.31 -0.56 -6.66
C THR A 282 15.43 -1.59 -5.54
N GLN A 283 14.29 -2.01 -4.99
CA GLN A 283 14.21 -3.00 -3.91
C GLN A 283 13.36 -4.19 -4.37
N PHE A 284 13.98 -5.36 -4.51
CA PHE A 284 13.29 -6.57 -4.93
C PHE A 284 13.22 -7.60 -3.80
N SER A 285 12.09 -8.32 -3.75
CA SER A 285 11.94 -9.57 -3.00
C SER A 285 11.66 -10.73 -3.95
N ILE A 286 12.39 -11.83 -3.79
CA ILE A 286 12.18 -13.08 -4.52
C ILE A 286 11.62 -14.12 -3.57
N GLY A 287 10.44 -14.63 -3.90
CA GLY A 287 9.63 -15.42 -2.98
C GLY A 287 8.89 -14.53 -1.98
N GLU A 288 8.07 -15.17 -1.15
CA GLU A 288 7.26 -14.50 -0.15
C GLU A 288 7.71 -14.91 1.25
N TRP A 289 7.48 -14.05 2.24
CA TRP A 289 7.57 -14.48 3.63
C TRP A 289 6.63 -15.66 3.85
N PRO A 290 7.15 -16.81 4.30
CA PRO A 290 6.31 -17.94 4.62
C PRO A 290 5.15 -17.56 5.52
N ALA A 291 3.97 -18.08 5.21
CA ALA A 291 2.91 -18.12 6.20
C ALA A 291 3.39 -19.01 7.36
N ASN A 292 3.78 -18.41 8.48
CA ASN A 292 3.83 -19.14 9.74
C ASN A 292 2.42 -19.72 9.95
N GLU A 293 2.29 -21.04 9.91
CA GLU A 293 1.24 -21.69 10.70
C GLU A 293 1.78 -21.70 12.13
N LEU A 294 1.06 -21.16 13.10
CA LEU A 294 -0.31 -21.53 13.47
C LEU A 294 -1.20 -20.32 13.79
N PRO A 295 -2.52 -20.36 13.53
CA PRO A 295 -3.21 -20.81 12.32
C PRO A 295 -3.25 -19.67 11.26
N LYS A 296 -3.38 -20.07 9.98
CA LYS A 296 -3.59 -19.23 8.77
C LYS A 296 -3.51 -17.71 8.96
N ASN A 297 -2.53 -17.09 8.31
CA ASN A 297 -2.69 -15.79 7.63
C ASN A 297 -1.44 -15.44 6.79
N SER A 298 -1.30 -16.08 5.63
CA SER A 298 -0.76 -15.43 4.43
C SER A 298 -1.93 -14.81 3.67
N SER A 299 -1.76 -13.58 3.22
CA SER A 299 -2.69 -12.85 2.36
C SER A 299 -2.65 -13.36 0.90
N SER A 300 -2.79 -14.67 0.72
CA SER A 300 -3.70 -15.20 -0.32
C SER A 300 -5.09 -15.48 0.26
N GLY A 301 -5.22 -15.36 1.59
CA GLY A 301 -6.51 -15.23 2.26
C GLY A 301 -7.20 -13.95 1.82
N SER A 302 -8.45 -14.10 1.41
CA SER A 302 -9.39 -12.99 1.30
C SER A 302 -9.40 -12.17 2.61
N ASN A 303 -9.79 -10.88 2.57
CA ASN A 303 -9.94 -10.06 3.78
C ASN A 303 -10.77 -10.80 4.87
N HIS A 304 -11.72 -11.65 4.44
CA HIS A 304 -12.44 -12.60 5.28
C HIS A 304 -11.52 -13.46 6.17
N ASP A 305 -10.49 -14.10 5.62
CA ASP A 305 -9.63 -15.04 6.35
C ASP A 305 -8.81 -14.33 7.43
N VAL A 306 -8.34 -13.11 7.12
CA VAL A 306 -7.60 -12.27 8.06
C VAL A 306 -8.49 -11.81 9.20
N VAL A 307 -9.65 -11.26 8.89
CA VAL A 307 -10.56 -10.75 9.93
C VAL A 307 -11.12 -11.91 10.77
N LYS A 308 -11.42 -13.06 10.17
CA LYS A 308 -11.92 -14.25 10.90
C LYS A 308 -10.94 -14.78 11.94
N SER A 309 -9.65 -14.64 11.68
CA SER A 309 -8.59 -15.20 12.55
C SER A 309 -7.98 -14.16 13.49
N ARG A 310 -7.93 -12.88 13.09
CA ARG A 310 -7.22 -11.82 13.84
C ARG A 310 -8.13 -10.68 14.30
N GLY A 311 -9.39 -10.66 13.87
CA GLY A 311 -10.29 -9.53 14.09
C GLY A 311 -9.97 -8.32 13.21
N LEU A 312 -10.68 -7.22 13.48
CA LEU A 312 -10.50 -5.89 12.91
C LEU A 312 -9.67 -5.03 13.85
N ARG A 313 -8.72 -4.27 13.30
CA ARG A 313 -8.01 -3.22 14.04
C ARG A 313 -8.30 -1.86 13.43
N VAL A 314 -8.62 -0.89 14.27
CA VAL A 314 -8.86 0.50 13.86
C VAL A 314 -7.98 1.42 14.68
N ASN A 315 -7.04 2.09 14.00
CA ASN A 315 -6.24 3.16 14.58
C ASN A 315 -6.96 4.48 14.37
N SER A 316 -7.65 4.97 15.41
CA SER A 316 -8.44 6.20 15.36
C SER A 316 -7.77 7.33 16.12
N THR A 317 -7.73 8.53 15.53
CA THR A 317 -7.35 9.74 16.28
C THR A 317 -8.43 10.21 17.26
N ILE A 318 -9.63 9.63 17.20
CA ILE A 318 -10.79 9.98 18.05
C ILE A 318 -11.02 8.89 19.10
N PHE A 319 -11.02 7.62 18.70
CA PHE A 319 -11.34 6.48 19.56
C PHE A 319 -10.12 5.72 20.09
N GLY A 320 -8.91 6.12 19.69
CA GLY A 320 -7.69 5.37 20.00
C GLY A 320 -7.56 4.09 19.17
N GLU A 321 -6.82 3.11 19.67
CA GLU A 321 -6.67 1.80 19.04
C GLU A 321 -7.83 0.89 19.45
N LEU A 322 -8.63 0.46 18.48
CA LEU A 322 -9.74 -0.47 18.66
C LEU A 322 -9.35 -1.83 18.07
N HIS A 323 -9.70 -2.91 18.78
CA HIS A 323 -9.54 -4.28 18.31
C HIS A 323 -10.82 -5.06 18.55
N GLU A 324 -11.48 -5.48 17.48
CA GLU A 324 -12.76 -6.19 17.52
C GLU A 324 -12.67 -7.55 16.82
N SER A 325 -13.34 -8.57 17.33
CA SER A 325 -13.34 -9.92 16.72
C SER A 325 -14.76 -10.34 16.31
N PRO A 326 -15.30 -9.80 15.20
CA PRO A 326 -16.66 -10.11 14.77
C PRO A 326 -16.78 -11.55 14.25
N THR A 327 -18.01 -12.05 14.17
CA THR A 327 -18.33 -13.26 13.40
C THR A 327 -18.15 -12.96 11.91
N VAL A 328 -17.29 -13.72 11.23
CA VAL A 328 -16.92 -13.48 9.82
C VAL A 328 -17.26 -14.69 8.98
N VAL A 329 -18.02 -14.45 7.92
CA VAL A 329 -18.60 -15.43 6.99
C VAL A 329 -18.37 -15.01 5.54
N ARG A 330 -18.37 -15.96 4.60
CA ARG A 330 -18.08 -15.70 3.18
C ARG A 330 -19.28 -15.17 2.40
N SER A 331 -20.50 -15.35 2.91
CA SER A 331 -21.72 -14.87 2.28
C SER A 331 -22.80 -14.54 3.31
N VAL A 332 -23.79 -13.76 2.90
CA VAL A 332 -24.96 -13.47 3.73
C VAL A 332 -25.80 -14.72 3.97
N ALA A 333 -25.89 -15.63 3.00
CA ALA A 333 -26.56 -16.92 3.18
C ALA A 333 -25.90 -17.77 4.28
N GLU A 334 -24.55 -17.77 4.33
CA GLU A 334 -23.81 -18.40 5.43
C GLU A 334 -24.13 -17.70 6.76
N ALA A 335 -24.15 -16.36 6.80
CA ALA A 335 -24.51 -15.58 7.99
C ALA A 335 -25.87 -16.01 8.58
N VAL A 336 -26.87 -16.15 7.71
CA VAL A 336 -28.23 -16.55 8.09
C VAL A 336 -28.26 -17.98 8.59
N SER A 337 -27.49 -18.88 7.96
CA SER A 337 -27.46 -20.30 8.34
C SER A 337 -26.85 -20.56 9.72
N VAL A 338 -25.98 -19.66 10.20
CA VAL A 338 -25.31 -19.77 11.51
C VAL A 338 -25.94 -18.89 12.59
N SER A 339 -26.95 -18.08 12.24
CA SER A 339 -27.65 -17.22 13.20
C SER A 339 -28.85 -17.96 13.81
N GLU A 340 -29.04 -17.83 15.12
CA GLU A 340 -30.18 -18.42 15.83
C GLU A 340 -31.48 -17.59 15.66
N SER A 341 -31.34 -16.32 15.28
CA SER A 341 -32.45 -15.38 15.08
C SER A 341 -32.26 -14.55 13.80
N PRO A 342 -33.35 -13.99 13.23
CA PRO A 342 -33.23 -12.99 12.18
C PRO A 342 -32.36 -11.80 12.62
N PHE A 343 -31.69 -11.16 11.67
CA PHE A 343 -30.92 -9.95 11.94
C PHE A 343 -31.86 -8.75 12.13
N ASP A 344 -31.63 -7.96 13.18
CA ASP A 344 -32.35 -6.70 13.37
C ASP A 344 -31.95 -5.64 12.32
N TYR A 345 -30.66 -5.58 12.00
CA TYR A 345 -30.10 -4.63 11.04
C TYR A 345 -29.16 -5.30 10.04
N VAL A 346 -29.25 -4.88 8.77
CA VAL A 346 -28.27 -5.20 7.72
C VAL A 346 -27.60 -3.91 7.27
N LEU A 347 -26.32 -3.75 7.61
CA LEU A 347 -25.53 -2.56 7.27
C LEU A 347 -24.89 -2.74 5.90
N VAL A 348 -25.22 -1.85 4.96
CA VAL A 348 -24.62 -1.81 3.63
C VAL A 348 -23.65 -0.63 3.54
N CYS A 349 -22.36 -0.96 3.55
CA CYS A 349 -21.25 -0.01 3.50
C CYS A 349 -20.40 -0.19 2.23
N THR A 350 -20.93 -0.85 1.20
CA THR A 350 -20.25 -1.02 -0.09
C THR A 350 -20.23 0.30 -0.86
N LYS A 351 -19.32 0.45 -1.84
CA LYS A 351 -19.37 1.60 -2.76
C LYS A 351 -20.64 1.59 -3.59
N ALA A 352 -21.20 2.77 -3.85
CA ALA A 352 -22.41 2.93 -4.67
C ALA A 352 -22.09 3.05 -6.18
N THR A 353 -21.36 2.08 -6.73
CA THR A 353 -21.24 1.94 -8.20
C THR A 353 -22.40 1.10 -8.73
N ALA A 354 -22.76 1.23 -10.01
CA ALA A 354 -23.88 0.46 -10.57
C ALA A 354 -23.73 -1.06 -10.35
N GLN A 355 -22.53 -1.59 -10.57
CA GLN A 355 -22.23 -3.02 -10.35
C GLN A 355 -22.28 -3.39 -8.86
N ALA A 356 -21.67 -2.57 -7.99
CA ALA A 356 -21.62 -2.87 -6.56
C ALA A 356 -22.99 -2.74 -5.87
N THR A 357 -23.83 -1.79 -6.28
CA THR A 357 -25.20 -1.65 -5.80
C THR A 357 -26.03 -2.86 -6.16
N ARG A 358 -25.97 -3.32 -7.43
CA ARG A 358 -26.66 -4.55 -7.85
C ARG A 358 -26.20 -5.76 -7.04
N ALA A 359 -24.88 -5.95 -6.94
CA ALA A 359 -24.32 -7.06 -6.16
C ALA A 359 -24.72 -6.98 -4.68
N ALA A 360 -24.77 -5.78 -4.09
CA ALA A 360 -25.20 -5.59 -2.72
C ALA A 360 -26.67 -5.99 -2.51
N VAL A 361 -27.58 -5.53 -3.38
CA VAL A 361 -29.01 -5.90 -3.33
C VAL A 361 -29.18 -7.42 -3.41
N GLU A 362 -28.58 -8.06 -4.41
CA GLU A 362 -28.63 -9.53 -4.58
C GLU A 362 -28.03 -10.25 -3.36
N SER A 363 -26.93 -9.73 -2.80
CA SER A 363 -26.24 -10.38 -1.70
C SER A 363 -27.00 -10.33 -0.38
N ILE A 364 -27.74 -9.25 -0.08
CA ILE A 364 -28.39 -9.09 1.23
C ILE A 364 -29.76 -9.77 1.31
N GLU A 365 -30.37 -10.11 0.17
CA GLU A 365 -31.69 -10.73 0.09
C GLU A 365 -31.89 -11.90 1.08
N PRO A 366 -30.94 -12.85 1.25
CA PRO A 366 -31.10 -13.95 2.19
C PRO A 366 -31.25 -13.52 3.66
N ALA A 367 -30.75 -12.35 4.05
CA ALA A 367 -30.86 -11.84 5.44
C ALA A 367 -32.14 -11.07 5.71
N ILE A 368 -32.92 -10.71 4.69
CA ILE A 368 -34.17 -9.98 4.83
C ILE A 368 -35.32 -10.99 5.03
N THR A 369 -35.26 -11.78 6.10
CA THR A 369 -36.21 -12.87 6.38
C THR A 369 -37.37 -12.45 7.30
N SER A 370 -37.18 -11.37 8.07
CA SER A 370 -38.16 -10.87 9.03
C SER A 370 -38.72 -9.51 8.59
N PRO A 371 -40.02 -9.25 8.80
CA PRO A 371 -40.59 -7.90 8.68
C PRO A 371 -39.95 -6.87 9.63
N SER A 372 -39.24 -7.31 10.68
CA SER A 372 -38.52 -6.43 11.62
C SER A 372 -37.11 -6.08 11.17
N THR A 373 -36.54 -6.79 10.20
CA THR A 373 -35.18 -6.51 9.70
C THR A 373 -35.15 -5.15 9.02
N THR A 374 -34.16 -4.33 9.36
CA THR A 374 -33.99 -2.97 8.83
C THR A 374 -32.70 -2.87 8.04
N ILE A 375 -32.75 -2.33 6.83
CA ILE A 375 -31.57 -2.06 6.01
C ILE A 375 -31.00 -0.70 6.43
N VAL A 376 -29.69 -0.64 6.70
CA VAL A 376 -28.98 0.61 7.01
C VAL A 376 -27.99 0.90 5.89
N LEU A 377 -28.25 1.94 5.09
CA LEU A 377 -27.41 2.30 3.94
C LEU A 377 -26.42 3.41 4.30
N ILE A 378 -25.14 3.05 4.40
CA ILE A 378 -24.05 3.99 4.69
C ILE A 378 -23.20 4.14 3.42
N GLN A 379 -23.75 4.83 2.42
CA GLN A 379 -23.11 5.02 1.11
C GLN A 379 -23.08 6.50 0.72
N ASN A 380 -22.05 6.91 -0.03
CA ASN A 380 -21.96 8.27 -0.56
C ASN A 380 -22.92 8.46 -1.74
N GLY A 381 -23.31 9.72 -1.96
CA GLY A 381 -24.11 10.11 -3.11
C GLY A 381 -25.60 10.31 -2.82
N LEU A 382 -26.35 10.52 -3.90
CA LEU A 382 -27.80 10.67 -3.92
C LEU A 382 -28.44 9.50 -4.67
N GLY A 383 -29.69 9.17 -4.32
CA GLY A 383 -30.46 8.14 -5.01
C GLY A 383 -30.01 6.69 -4.74
N VAL A 384 -29.04 6.48 -3.84
CA VAL A 384 -28.47 5.17 -3.51
C VAL A 384 -29.49 4.20 -2.93
N GLU A 385 -30.58 4.72 -2.37
CA GLU A 385 -31.61 3.94 -1.71
C GLU A 385 -32.62 3.29 -2.68
N ARG A 386 -32.74 3.82 -3.92
CA ARG A 386 -33.80 3.41 -4.87
C ARG A 386 -33.78 1.94 -5.19
N ALA A 387 -32.59 1.41 -5.52
CA ALA A 387 -32.42 -0.01 -5.85
C ALA A 387 -32.82 -0.93 -4.69
N PHE A 388 -32.51 -0.52 -3.45
CA PHE A 388 -32.90 -1.27 -2.26
C PHE A 388 -34.41 -1.18 -1.99
N ARG A 389 -35.03 -0.01 -2.19
CA ARG A 389 -36.49 0.13 -2.04
C ARG A 389 -37.26 -0.66 -3.10
N GLU A 390 -36.78 -0.68 -4.35
CA GLU A 390 -37.37 -1.47 -5.43
C GLU A 390 -37.31 -2.97 -5.13
N ALA A 391 -36.15 -3.46 -4.68
CA ALA A 391 -35.97 -4.87 -4.33
C ALA A 391 -36.67 -5.27 -3.03
N PHE A 392 -36.77 -4.36 -2.05
CA PHE A 392 -37.33 -4.62 -0.73
C PHE A 392 -38.46 -3.63 -0.37
N PRO A 393 -39.65 -3.71 -1.00
CA PRO A 393 -40.70 -2.68 -0.88
C PRO A 393 -41.29 -2.49 0.51
N ARG A 394 -41.14 -3.47 1.42
CA ARG A 394 -41.75 -3.47 2.76
C ARG A 394 -40.75 -3.36 3.91
N THR A 395 -39.46 -3.35 3.59
CA THR A 395 -38.39 -3.35 4.58
C THR A 395 -38.08 -1.91 5.00
N ALA A 396 -37.87 -1.65 6.28
CA ALA A 396 -37.43 -0.34 6.73
C ALA A 396 -36.03 -0.04 6.17
N ILE A 397 -35.82 1.18 5.66
CA ILE A 397 -34.52 1.62 5.14
C ILE A 397 -34.10 2.86 5.92
N ILE A 398 -33.10 2.70 6.79
CA ILE A 398 -32.38 3.81 7.41
C ILE A 398 -31.30 4.23 6.42
N SER A 399 -31.44 5.43 5.88
CA SER A 399 -30.40 6.07 5.09
C SER A 399 -29.46 6.82 6.02
N ALA A 400 -28.16 6.75 5.74
CA ALA A 400 -27.14 7.36 6.58
C ALA A 400 -26.14 8.21 5.80
N VAL A 401 -25.77 9.35 6.39
CA VAL A 401 -24.74 10.26 5.87
C VAL A 401 -23.59 10.31 6.86
N ALA A 402 -22.50 9.61 6.52
CA ALA A 402 -21.29 9.55 7.35
C ALA A 402 -20.26 10.63 6.96
N TYR A 403 -19.70 11.30 7.95
CA TYR A 403 -18.44 12.04 7.85
C TYR A 403 -17.41 11.30 8.69
N LEU A 404 -16.68 10.39 8.03
CA LEU A 404 -15.77 9.46 8.69
C LEU A 404 -14.57 9.13 7.79
N PRO A 405 -13.53 9.99 7.72
CA PRO A 405 -12.33 9.74 6.94
C PRO A 405 -11.63 8.46 7.43
N THR A 406 -11.84 7.37 6.70
CA THR A 406 -11.32 6.05 7.05
C THR A 406 -10.64 5.44 5.84
N THR A 407 -9.46 4.87 6.04
CA THR A 407 -8.70 4.19 4.99
C THR A 407 -8.24 2.85 5.51
N GLN A 408 -8.45 1.79 4.73
CA GLN A 408 -7.87 0.50 5.01
C GLN A 408 -6.38 0.55 4.67
N THR A 409 -5.50 0.40 5.66
CA THR A 409 -4.05 0.47 5.48
C THR A 409 -3.44 -0.91 5.20
N SER A 410 -4.10 -1.99 5.64
CA SER A 410 -3.79 -3.38 5.27
C SER A 410 -5.00 -4.30 5.53
N GLN A 411 -4.94 -5.59 5.19
CA GLN A 411 -6.03 -6.54 5.44
C GLN A 411 -6.45 -6.54 6.92
N GLY A 412 -7.72 -6.25 7.20
CA GLY A 412 -8.26 -6.13 8.56
C GLY A 412 -7.78 -4.92 9.39
N VAL A 413 -6.98 -3.99 8.83
CA VAL A 413 -6.45 -2.83 9.57
C VAL A 413 -6.87 -1.51 8.91
N PHE A 414 -7.43 -0.61 9.71
CA PHE A 414 -7.98 0.66 9.26
C PHE A 414 -7.36 1.83 10.03
N SER A 415 -7.20 2.97 9.36
CA SER A 415 -6.85 4.26 9.94
C SER A 415 -8.07 5.18 9.86
N HIS A 416 -8.43 5.85 10.95
CA HIS A 416 -9.53 6.81 11.04
C HIS A 416 -9.03 8.14 11.63
N SER A 417 -9.39 9.25 10.99
CA SER A 417 -8.91 10.58 11.40
C SER A 417 -9.94 11.70 11.26
N GLU A 418 -9.61 12.86 11.86
CA GLU A 418 -10.24 14.18 11.71
C GLU A 418 -11.66 14.34 12.29
N VAL A 419 -12.59 13.48 11.91
CA VAL A 419 -14.01 13.65 12.24
C VAL A 419 -14.72 12.30 12.34
N GLU A 420 -15.69 12.22 13.23
CA GLU A 420 -16.70 11.18 13.28
C GLU A 420 -18.07 11.85 13.46
N LEU A 421 -18.99 11.61 12.54
CA LEU A 421 -20.36 12.11 12.58
C LEU A 421 -21.25 11.29 11.66
N LEU A 422 -22.33 10.72 12.20
CA LEU A 422 -23.32 9.97 11.44
C LEU A 422 -24.70 10.65 11.56
N TYR A 423 -25.24 11.08 10.42
CA TYR A 423 -26.66 11.43 10.33
C TYR A 423 -27.46 10.23 9.89
N LEU A 424 -28.66 10.06 10.46
CA LEU A 424 -29.55 8.93 10.23
C LEU A 424 -30.98 9.44 9.97
N GLY A 425 -31.67 8.83 9.01
CA GLY A 425 -33.11 9.04 8.85
C GLY A 425 -33.73 7.98 7.96
N LEU A 426 -35.05 7.87 8.00
CA LEU A 426 -35.77 6.93 7.13
C LEU A 426 -35.76 7.47 5.70
N TYR A 427 -35.48 6.61 4.71
CA TYR A 427 -35.44 7.02 3.29
C TYR A 427 -36.81 7.46 2.79
N ASP A 428 -37.85 6.69 3.10
CA ASP A 428 -39.23 7.03 2.86
C ASP A 428 -40.05 6.87 4.14
N GLN A 429 -41.05 7.73 4.28
CA GLN A 429 -42.12 7.55 5.25
C GLN A 429 -43.39 7.27 4.45
N LYS A 430 -43.93 6.04 4.50
CA LYS A 430 -45.24 5.74 3.93
C LYS A 430 -46.00 4.68 4.74
N PRO A 431 -47.34 4.63 4.65
CA PRO A 431 -48.24 5.06 5.71
C PRO A 431 -48.78 3.90 6.59
N ASN A 432 -49.01 4.22 7.86
CA ASN A 432 -50.08 3.71 8.73
C ASN A 432 -50.07 2.29 9.34
N THR A 433 -49.01 1.47 9.29
CA THR A 433 -49.05 0.18 10.04
C THR A 433 -47.78 -0.29 10.77
N ALA A 434 -46.58 0.23 10.49
CA ALA A 434 -45.35 -0.16 11.20
C ALA A 434 -44.59 1.07 11.73
N ASP A 435 -44.22 1.05 13.01
CA ASP A 435 -43.42 2.13 13.63
C ASP A 435 -41.93 1.94 13.34
N TRP A 436 -41.49 2.36 12.15
CA TRP A 436 -40.07 2.34 11.77
C TRP A 436 -39.22 3.36 12.55
N ASN A 437 -39.81 4.24 13.36
CA ASN A 437 -39.03 5.12 14.24
C ASN A 437 -38.39 4.35 15.39
N MET A 438 -38.99 3.22 15.80
CA MET A 438 -38.43 2.36 16.84
C MET A 438 -37.06 1.79 16.43
N PRO A 439 -36.89 1.08 15.29
CA PRO A 439 -35.58 0.61 14.85
C PRO A 439 -34.60 1.75 14.56
N LEU A 440 -35.06 2.88 14.02
CA LEU A 440 -34.19 4.06 13.84
C LEU A 440 -33.59 4.56 15.17
N SER A 441 -34.44 4.70 16.18
CA SER A 441 -34.04 5.19 17.51
C SER A 441 -33.14 4.18 18.22
N ALA A 442 -33.47 2.90 18.13
CA ALA A 442 -32.67 1.82 18.71
C ALA A 442 -31.28 1.74 18.07
N PHE A 443 -31.18 1.81 16.74
CA PHE A 443 -29.90 1.84 16.04
C PHE A 443 -29.05 3.05 16.45
N ALA A 444 -29.64 4.25 16.49
CA ALA A 444 -28.94 5.46 16.92
C ALA A 444 -28.45 5.35 18.38
N GLN A 445 -29.22 4.71 19.26
CA GLN A 445 -28.81 4.47 20.63
C GLN A 445 -27.64 3.48 20.71
N GLN A 446 -27.64 2.42 19.90
CA GLN A 446 -26.52 1.48 19.83
C GLN A 446 -25.22 2.15 19.35
N VAL A 447 -25.30 2.99 18.32
CA VAL A 447 -24.12 3.76 17.84
C VAL A 447 -23.57 4.67 18.96
N LYS A 448 -24.45 5.38 19.69
CA LYS A 448 -24.07 6.22 20.82
C LYS A 448 -23.47 5.42 21.97
N ALA A 449 -24.03 4.26 22.28
CA ALA A 449 -23.50 3.38 23.32
C ALA A 449 -22.10 2.86 22.97
N GLY A 450 -21.80 2.68 21.68
CA GLY A 450 -20.46 2.38 21.16
C GLY A 450 -19.51 3.58 21.10
N GLY A 451 -19.92 4.76 21.57
CA GLY A 451 -19.11 5.98 21.60
C GLY A 451 -19.20 6.85 20.34
N GLY A 452 -19.92 6.40 19.30
CA GLY A 452 -20.09 7.16 18.06
C GLY A 452 -21.18 8.24 18.14
N THR A 453 -21.16 9.16 17.19
CA THR A 453 -22.17 10.20 17.04
C THR A 453 -23.30 9.69 16.16
N ALA A 454 -24.55 9.81 16.63
CA ALA A 454 -25.73 9.51 15.82
C ALA A 454 -26.79 10.62 15.94
N VAL A 455 -26.97 11.36 14.84
CA VAL A 455 -27.94 12.45 14.75
C VAL A 455 -29.11 12.01 13.88
N ILE A 456 -30.28 11.82 14.49
CA ILE A 456 -31.51 11.51 13.77
C ILE A 456 -32.05 12.78 13.12
N THR A 457 -32.38 12.70 11.84
CA THR A 457 -32.97 13.79 11.05
C THR A 457 -34.35 13.40 10.55
N GLN A 458 -35.26 14.37 10.45
CA GLN A 458 -36.60 14.15 9.89
C GLN A 458 -36.53 13.82 8.39
N ASP A 459 -35.71 14.56 7.65
CA ASP A 459 -35.41 14.29 6.25
C ASP A 459 -33.89 14.11 6.08
N ILE A 460 -33.48 12.87 5.82
CA ILE A 460 -32.07 12.53 5.57
C ILE A 460 -31.56 13.06 4.23
N GLN A 461 -32.45 13.31 3.26
CA GLN A 461 -32.07 13.84 1.96
C GLN A 461 -31.50 15.26 2.09
N GLU A 462 -31.95 16.04 3.07
CA GLU A 462 -31.34 17.34 3.40
C GLU A 462 -29.84 17.22 3.70
N GLN A 463 -29.44 16.18 4.45
CA GLN A 463 -28.04 15.93 4.78
C GLN A 463 -27.26 15.42 3.57
N ARG A 464 -27.90 14.60 2.72
CA ARG A 464 -27.28 14.14 1.46
C ARG A 464 -27.00 15.30 0.52
N TRP A 465 -27.97 16.18 0.29
CA TRP A 465 -27.79 17.40 -0.50
C TRP A 465 -26.73 18.33 0.08
N THR A 466 -26.73 18.52 1.40
CA THR A 466 -25.71 19.32 2.09
C THR A 466 -24.30 18.75 1.85
N LYS A 467 -24.14 17.43 1.91
CA LYS A 467 -22.84 16.76 1.67
C LYS A 467 -22.44 16.78 0.20
N ILE A 468 -23.41 16.63 -0.72
CA ILE A 468 -23.14 16.56 -2.15
C ILE A 468 -22.59 17.87 -2.72
N LEU A 469 -22.89 19.02 -2.10
CA LEU A 469 -22.29 20.30 -2.49
C LEU A 469 -20.76 20.22 -2.52
N ALA A 470 -20.14 19.74 -1.44
CA ALA A 470 -18.70 19.56 -1.39
C ALA A 470 -18.25 18.35 -2.23
N ASN A 471 -18.87 17.19 -2.02
CA ASN A 471 -18.43 15.94 -2.65
C ASN A 471 -18.57 15.96 -4.18
N GLY A 472 -19.62 16.59 -4.71
CA GLY A 472 -19.87 16.71 -6.15
C GLY A 472 -19.05 17.78 -6.84
N ALA A 473 -18.38 18.67 -6.10
CA ALA A 473 -17.45 19.64 -6.66
C ALA A 473 -15.99 19.22 -6.44
N ILE A 474 -15.58 19.08 -5.18
CA ILE A 474 -14.19 18.89 -4.79
C ILE A 474 -13.68 17.51 -5.20
N ASN A 475 -14.45 16.44 -4.95
CA ASN A 475 -13.95 15.09 -5.20
C ASN A 475 -13.69 14.83 -6.70
N PRO A 476 -14.61 15.17 -7.62
CA PRO A 476 -14.36 15.10 -9.06
C PRO A 476 -13.12 15.85 -9.52
N ILE A 477 -12.97 17.11 -9.11
CA ILE A 477 -11.87 17.95 -9.59
C ILE A 477 -10.54 17.45 -9.02
N CYS A 478 -10.51 16.99 -7.76
CA CYS A 478 -9.33 16.36 -7.18
C CYS A 478 -8.97 15.04 -7.89
N ALA A 479 -9.95 14.21 -8.25
CA ALA A 479 -9.70 12.96 -8.97
C ALA A 479 -9.11 13.21 -10.37
N LEU A 480 -9.64 14.20 -11.10
CA LEU A 480 -9.15 14.58 -12.43
C LEU A 480 -7.76 15.23 -12.38
N SER A 481 -7.52 16.12 -11.41
CA SER A 481 -6.26 16.87 -11.31
C SER A 481 -5.16 16.13 -10.57
N ARG A 482 -5.50 15.12 -9.77
CA ARG A 482 -4.64 14.47 -8.77
C ARG A 482 -4.07 15.45 -7.72
N CYS A 483 -4.68 16.62 -7.57
CA CYS A 483 -4.39 17.56 -6.48
C CYS A 483 -5.29 17.27 -5.29
N ARG A 484 -4.76 17.43 -4.06
CA ARG A 484 -5.56 17.40 -2.83
C ARG A 484 -6.42 18.66 -2.71
N ASP A 485 -7.46 18.62 -1.88
CA ASP A 485 -8.49 19.67 -1.83
C ASP A 485 -7.94 21.09 -1.58
N ARG A 486 -7.09 21.27 -0.56
CA ARG A 486 -6.50 22.57 -0.22
C ARG A 486 -5.52 23.02 -1.30
N GLN A 487 -4.66 22.11 -1.76
CA GLN A 487 -3.72 22.35 -2.85
C GLN A 487 -4.44 22.79 -4.13
N LEU A 488 -5.57 22.17 -4.46
CA LEU A 488 -6.39 22.51 -5.62
C LEU A 488 -7.02 23.90 -5.46
N ILE A 489 -7.61 24.19 -4.30
CA ILE A 489 -8.23 25.50 -4.03
C ILE A 489 -7.21 26.63 -4.13
N GLU A 490 -5.99 26.42 -3.64
CA GLU A 490 -4.92 27.42 -3.66
C GLU A 490 -4.15 27.48 -4.99
N LEU A 491 -4.46 26.60 -5.94
CA LEU A 491 -3.77 26.55 -7.24
C LEU A 491 -3.91 27.88 -8.01
N SER A 492 -5.10 28.48 -7.97
CA SER A 492 -5.39 29.80 -8.53
C SER A 492 -6.76 30.29 -8.06
N SER A 493 -7.02 31.60 -8.18
CA SER A 493 -8.36 32.16 -7.99
C SER A 493 -9.40 31.50 -8.90
N LEU A 494 -9.01 31.14 -10.13
CA LEU A 494 -9.85 30.42 -11.09
C LEU A 494 -10.22 29.01 -10.61
N ALA A 495 -9.31 28.29 -9.94
CA ALA A 495 -9.60 26.98 -9.36
C ALA A 495 -10.63 27.09 -8.23
N ALA A 496 -10.45 28.05 -7.33
CA ALA A 496 -11.43 28.35 -6.28
C ALA A 496 -12.80 28.75 -6.85
N GLU A 497 -12.84 29.61 -7.87
CA GLU A 497 -14.06 30.03 -8.55
C GLU A 497 -14.76 28.86 -9.28
N LEU A 498 -14.00 27.99 -9.95
CA LEU A 498 -14.53 26.79 -10.59
C LEU A 498 -15.23 25.89 -9.59
N ILE A 499 -14.57 25.58 -8.46
CA ILE A 499 -15.16 24.74 -7.40
C ILE A 499 -16.47 25.36 -6.91
N LYS A 500 -16.46 26.63 -6.53
CA LYS A 500 -17.67 27.32 -6.08
C LYS A 500 -18.77 27.34 -7.14
N SER A 501 -18.42 27.54 -8.41
CA SER A 501 -19.37 27.53 -9.52
C SER A 501 -20.04 26.17 -9.69
N VAL A 502 -19.29 25.08 -9.53
CA VAL A 502 -19.84 23.71 -9.54
C VAL A 502 -20.77 23.49 -8.34
N MET A 503 -20.36 23.92 -7.14
CA MET A 503 -21.22 23.86 -5.95
C MET A 503 -22.54 24.62 -6.16
N LEU A 504 -22.49 25.77 -6.84
CA LEU A 504 -23.67 26.56 -7.18
C LEU A 504 -24.56 25.90 -8.24
N GLU A 505 -23.99 25.19 -9.23
CA GLU A 505 -24.79 24.36 -10.15
C GLU A 505 -25.54 23.26 -9.39
N ILE A 506 -24.87 22.57 -8.45
CA ILE A 506 -25.51 21.58 -7.57
C ILE A 506 -26.62 22.23 -6.74
N ALA A 507 -26.39 23.42 -6.17
CA ALA A 507 -27.38 24.14 -5.37
C ALA A 507 -28.63 24.52 -6.17
N LYS A 508 -28.49 24.91 -7.45
CA LYS A 508 -29.62 25.17 -8.35
C LYS A 508 -30.48 23.91 -8.54
N VAL A 509 -29.84 22.76 -8.75
CA VAL A 509 -30.55 21.49 -8.89
C VAL A 509 -31.25 21.11 -7.58
N ALA A 510 -30.58 21.28 -6.44
CA ALA A 510 -31.17 21.06 -5.12
C ALA A 510 -32.43 21.92 -4.91
N ALA A 511 -32.41 23.18 -5.35
CA ALA A 511 -33.56 24.08 -5.23
C ALA A 511 -34.78 23.58 -5.99
N VAL A 512 -34.64 23.16 -7.25
CA VAL A 512 -35.76 22.60 -8.04
C VAL A 512 -36.18 21.20 -7.56
N ALA A 513 -35.31 20.51 -6.84
CA ALA A 513 -35.59 19.24 -6.17
C ALA A 513 -36.31 19.41 -4.81
N GLY A 514 -36.53 20.64 -4.34
CA GLY A 514 -37.19 20.93 -3.06
C GLY A 514 -36.25 21.09 -1.85
N TYR A 515 -34.94 21.14 -2.08
CA TYR A 515 -33.88 21.20 -1.06
C TYR A 515 -33.08 22.51 -1.07
N GLY A 516 -33.65 23.58 -1.64
CA GLY A 516 -32.97 24.87 -1.75
C GLY A 516 -32.65 25.54 -0.41
N HIS A 517 -33.41 25.22 0.65
CA HIS A 517 -33.20 25.76 2.00
C HIS A 517 -31.94 25.22 2.68
N VAL A 518 -31.47 24.03 2.30
CA VAL A 518 -30.19 23.47 2.80
C VAL A 518 -29.02 23.75 1.86
N ALA A 519 -29.30 23.99 0.58
CA ALA A 519 -28.30 24.31 -0.44
C ALA A 519 -28.16 25.83 -0.68
N THR A 520 -28.04 26.61 0.39
CA THR A 520 -27.89 28.07 0.31
C THR A 520 -26.46 28.48 -0.05
N MET A 521 -26.28 29.75 -0.44
CA MET A 521 -24.96 30.34 -0.63
C MET A 521 -24.10 30.25 0.64
N GLU A 522 -24.71 30.41 1.81
CA GLU A 522 -24.02 30.25 3.10
C GLU A 522 -23.52 28.82 3.28
N THR A 523 -24.33 27.80 2.96
CA THR A 523 -23.88 26.39 3.01
C THR A 523 -22.73 26.15 2.04
N VAL A 524 -22.77 26.71 0.83
CA VAL A 524 -21.68 26.61 -0.16
C VAL A 524 -20.39 27.19 0.41
N GLU A 525 -20.43 28.41 0.93
CA GLU A 525 -19.26 29.07 1.53
C GLU A 525 -18.73 28.29 2.73
N LYS A 526 -19.61 27.79 3.59
CA LYS A 526 -19.23 26.96 4.74
C LYS A 526 -18.53 25.67 4.32
N GLN A 527 -19.08 24.94 3.36
CA GLN A 527 -18.50 23.70 2.86
C GLN A 527 -17.16 23.95 2.14
N PHE A 528 -17.06 25.04 1.39
CA PHE A 528 -15.80 25.46 0.75
C PHE A 528 -14.74 25.83 1.80
N ALA A 529 -15.10 26.63 2.80
CA ALA A 529 -14.21 27.08 3.87
C ALA A 529 -13.63 25.92 4.68
N ARG A 530 -14.37 24.83 4.88
CA ARG A 530 -13.87 23.61 5.54
C ARG A 530 -12.63 23.02 4.89
N SER A 531 -12.47 23.19 3.58
CA SER A 531 -11.29 22.71 2.85
C SER A 531 -10.13 23.71 2.96
N VAL A 532 -10.46 25.01 2.99
CA VAL A 532 -9.51 26.12 3.16
C VAL A 532 -8.83 26.12 4.52
N THR A 533 -9.52 25.71 5.58
CA THR A 533 -8.97 25.69 6.94
C THR A 533 -8.08 24.47 7.24
N ARG A 534 -7.96 23.53 6.31
CA ARG A 534 -7.12 22.34 6.47
C ARG A 534 -5.63 22.70 6.34
N PRO A 535 -4.74 22.03 7.08
CA PRO A 535 -3.30 22.14 6.84
C PRO A 535 -2.95 21.77 5.39
N TYR A 536 -2.05 22.53 4.75
CA TYR A 536 -1.55 22.20 3.42
C TYR A 536 -0.82 20.83 3.43
N PRO A 537 -0.95 19.98 2.38
CA PRO A 537 -1.65 20.17 1.11
C PRO A 537 -3.16 19.88 1.14
N GLY A 538 -3.74 19.66 2.32
CA GLY A 538 -5.12 19.22 2.49
C GLY A 538 -5.26 17.70 2.45
N VAL A 539 -6.50 17.26 2.26
CA VAL A 539 -6.91 15.85 2.28
C VAL A 539 -7.07 15.33 0.85
N GLN A 540 -6.75 14.06 0.68
CA GLN A 540 -7.06 13.29 -0.53
C GLN A 540 -8.51 12.81 -0.45
N PRO A 541 -9.44 13.32 -1.29
CA PRO A 541 -10.83 12.88 -1.25
C PRO A 541 -10.99 11.44 -1.74
N SER A 542 -12.08 10.76 -1.36
CA SER A 542 -12.30 9.34 -1.67
C SER A 542 -12.23 9.02 -3.16
N MET A 543 -12.83 9.85 -4.01
CA MET A 543 -12.80 9.65 -5.47
C MET A 543 -11.37 9.75 -6.04
N MET A 544 -10.54 10.65 -5.50
CA MET A 544 -9.12 10.72 -5.87
C MET A 544 -8.35 9.49 -5.38
N ALA A 545 -8.64 9.01 -4.17
CA ALA A 545 -8.04 7.77 -3.67
C ALA A 545 -8.36 6.57 -4.56
N ASP A 546 -9.61 6.49 -5.03
CA ASP A 546 -10.06 5.46 -5.96
C ASP A 546 -9.34 5.54 -7.31
N ALA A 547 -9.22 6.76 -7.86
CA ALA A 547 -8.48 6.98 -9.11
C ALA A 547 -7.01 6.56 -9.00
N LEU A 548 -6.34 6.91 -7.91
CA LEU A 548 -4.94 6.54 -7.65
C LEU A 548 -4.75 5.03 -7.43
N ALA A 549 -5.77 4.35 -6.88
CA ALA A 549 -5.77 2.91 -6.64
C ALA A 549 -6.33 2.10 -7.82
N LEU A 550 -6.57 2.73 -8.97
CA LEU A 550 -7.19 2.14 -10.16
C LEU A 550 -8.53 1.43 -9.86
N GLN A 551 -9.28 1.91 -8.88
CA GLN A 551 -10.59 1.36 -8.52
C GLN A 551 -11.71 2.12 -9.21
N HIS A 552 -12.85 1.46 -9.40
CA HIS A 552 -14.06 2.14 -9.85
C HIS A 552 -14.46 3.24 -8.87
N MET A 553 -14.72 4.43 -9.42
CA MET A 553 -15.18 5.62 -8.71
C MET A 553 -16.72 5.67 -8.63
N GLU A 554 -17.24 6.31 -7.57
CA GLU A 554 -18.68 6.53 -7.35
C GLU A 554 -19.27 7.66 -8.24
N VAL A 555 -18.90 7.71 -9.52
CA VAL A 555 -19.28 8.81 -10.44
C VAL A 555 -20.80 8.95 -10.56
N GLN A 556 -21.52 7.83 -10.72
CA GLN A 556 -22.98 7.83 -10.85
C GLN A 556 -23.69 8.25 -9.56
N ALA A 557 -23.29 7.72 -8.39
CA ALA A 557 -23.94 8.07 -7.14
C ALA A 557 -23.66 9.52 -6.72
N ILE A 558 -22.47 10.05 -7.02
CA ILE A 558 -22.10 11.42 -6.60
C ILE A 558 -22.63 12.48 -7.56
N LEU A 559 -22.58 12.24 -8.88
CA LEU A 559 -22.95 13.23 -9.90
C LEU A 559 -24.18 12.84 -10.73
N GLY A 560 -24.34 11.54 -11.02
CA GLY A 560 -25.35 11.05 -11.96
C GLY A 560 -26.77 11.45 -11.56
N GLU A 561 -27.12 11.31 -10.28
CA GLU A 561 -28.44 11.68 -9.78
C GLU A 561 -28.73 13.18 -9.91
N VAL A 562 -27.75 14.03 -9.59
CA VAL A 562 -27.86 15.49 -9.75
C VAL A 562 -28.09 15.85 -11.22
N ILE A 563 -27.37 15.18 -12.12
CA ILE A 563 -27.49 15.39 -13.58
C ILE A 563 -28.85 14.94 -14.09
N GLN A 564 -29.34 13.78 -13.63
CA GLN A 564 -30.65 13.30 -14.02
C GLN A 564 -31.76 14.28 -13.61
N ILE A 565 -31.76 14.74 -12.36
CA ILE A 565 -32.74 15.72 -11.88
C ILE A 565 -32.63 17.02 -12.69
N ALA A 566 -31.41 17.49 -12.99
CA ALA A 566 -31.22 18.68 -13.80
C ALA A 566 -31.81 18.53 -15.20
N GLN A 567 -31.65 17.36 -15.84
CA GLN A 567 -32.22 17.07 -17.14
C GLN A 567 -33.76 17.03 -17.09
N GLU A 568 -34.33 16.33 -16.11
CA GLU A 568 -35.79 16.22 -15.93
C GLU A 568 -36.45 17.58 -15.64
N LYS A 569 -35.75 18.46 -14.91
CA LYS A 569 -36.22 19.79 -14.53
C LYS A 569 -35.71 20.92 -15.45
N GLN A 570 -34.98 20.57 -16.51
CA GLN A 570 -34.44 21.52 -17.50
C GLN A 570 -33.57 22.63 -16.87
N VAL A 571 -32.70 22.27 -15.91
CA VAL A 571 -31.74 23.17 -15.28
C VAL A 571 -30.39 23.09 -15.98
N GLU A 572 -29.84 24.25 -16.36
CA GLU A 572 -28.51 24.33 -16.98
C GLU A 572 -27.39 24.08 -15.97
N ILE A 573 -26.57 23.07 -16.24
CA ILE A 573 -25.45 22.62 -15.40
C ILE A 573 -24.18 22.28 -16.21
N PRO A 574 -23.66 23.20 -17.03
CA PRO A 574 -22.59 22.89 -17.98
C PRO A 574 -21.29 22.39 -17.33
N ARG A 575 -20.91 22.85 -16.13
CA ARG A 575 -19.69 22.37 -15.46
C ARG A 575 -19.87 20.96 -14.92
N LEU A 576 -21.02 20.67 -14.29
CA LEU A 576 -21.33 19.32 -13.82
C LEU A 576 -21.35 18.32 -14.99
N THR A 577 -22.00 18.67 -16.11
CA THR A 577 -21.99 17.83 -17.32
C THR A 577 -20.57 17.57 -17.81
N THR A 578 -19.72 18.59 -17.82
CA THR A 578 -18.31 18.44 -18.22
C THR A 578 -17.55 17.49 -17.27
N LEU A 579 -17.66 17.72 -15.96
CA LEU A 579 -16.99 16.90 -14.96
C LEU A 579 -17.44 15.44 -15.01
N PHE A 580 -18.73 15.21 -15.22
CA PHE A 580 -19.30 13.86 -15.32
C PHE A 580 -18.73 13.08 -16.50
N VAL A 581 -18.72 13.69 -17.69
CA VAL A 581 -18.18 13.03 -18.90
C VAL A 581 -16.68 12.75 -18.74
N LEU A 582 -15.90 13.72 -18.23
CA LEU A 582 -14.47 13.54 -18.01
C LEU A 582 -14.17 12.45 -16.97
N LEU A 583 -14.94 12.39 -15.88
CA LEU A 583 -14.78 11.35 -14.87
C LEU A 583 -15.17 9.97 -15.37
N GLN A 584 -16.23 9.85 -16.17
CA GLN A 584 -16.56 8.57 -16.81
C GLN A 584 -15.43 8.10 -17.73
N GLY A 585 -14.88 9.02 -18.53
CA GLY A 585 -13.72 8.74 -19.38
C GLY A 585 -12.50 8.30 -18.56
N LEU A 586 -12.19 9.00 -17.47
CA LEU A 586 -11.11 8.65 -16.55
C LEU A 586 -11.34 7.28 -15.90
N ASP A 587 -12.53 7.00 -15.39
CA ASP A 587 -12.86 5.70 -14.76
C ASP A 587 -12.62 4.55 -15.74
N VAL A 588 -13.12 4.68 -16.98
CA VAL A 588 -12.91 3.70 -18.05
C VAL A 588 -11.42 3.52 -18.35
N ALA A 589 -10.67 4.61 -18.51
CA ALA A 589 -9.24 4.54 -18.81
C ALA A 589 -8.45 3.82 -17.71
N LEU A 590 -8.71 4.15 -16.44
CA LEU A 590 -8.04 3.51 -15.30
C LEU A 590 -8.38 2.02 -15.18
N GLN A 591 -9.61 1.62 -15.52
CA GLN A 591 -9.97 0.21 -15.55
C GLN A 591 -9.33 -0.56 -16.72
N MET A 592 -9.02 0.11 -17.84
CA MET A 592 -8.24 -0.48 -18.91
C MET A 592 -6.77 -0.64 -18.49
N GLU A 593 -6.20 0.37 -17.85
CA GLU A 593 -4.84 0.35 -17.30
C GLU A 593 -4.66 -0.79 -16.27
N LYS A 594 -5.64 -1.02 -15.40
CA LYS A 594 -5.62 -2.12 -14.42
C LYS A 594 -5.62 -3.53 -15.05
N LYS A 595 -6.07 -3.66 -16.31
CA LYS A 595 -6.15 -4.94 -17.01
C LYS A 595 -4.93 -5.24 -17.89
N GLY A 596 -4.14 -4.21 -18.22
CA GLY A 596 -2.86 -4.34 -18.92
C GLY A 596 -1.73 -4.51 -17.93
#